data_AF-A0A402DCC8-F1
#
_entry.id   AF-A0A402DCC8-F1
#
_cell.length_a   1.000
_cell.length_b   1.000
_cell.length_c   1.000
_cell.angle_alpha   90.00
_cell.angle_beta   90.00
_cell.angle_gamma   90.00
#
_symmetry.space_group_name_H-M   'P 1'
#
loop_
_entity.id
_entity.type
_entity.pdbx_description
1 polymer ?
#
loop_
_entity_poly.entity_id
_entity_poly.type
_entity_poly.pdbx_seq_one_letter_code
_entity_poly.pdbx_strand_id
1 'polypeptide(L)'
;MGNVSIIGPRSSGKTTYLAALSYWQNDGRQGKKGKKIKIKPQNPESRGLADLAEDILLQGANFDPTGQSVMLVDELPRYAFGLEVKKNFFSKPETIYVTAGDYPGEVFENIVNVTDNDPVHEEFMNECFTNTNGCLILLTGWEAGTDNFYNRVMNRFIDLMDTYGRSKDLKLAVAMSKCERGEIWPGRIDPETDLFGVHLRRTQQTLRERISPRHLQFFALSTFGVLGRNDPRPNREDRVVQGEPSSVLRDPAKWQPYNLIEPLYWLSREDEQKTRKGKS
;
A
#
# COMPACT_ATOMS: atom_id res chain seq x y z
N MET A 1 16.49 -7.67 7.99
CA MET A 1 15.46 -6.75 8.49
C MET A 1 14.46 -6.57 7.37
N GLY A 2 13.16 -6.71 7.65
CA GLY A 2 12.14 -6.61 6.62
C GLY A 2 11.83 -5.17 6.31
N ASN A 3 12.13 -4.71 5.09
CA ASN A 3 11.69 -3.41 4.60
C ASN A 3 10.62 -3.61 3.52
N VAL A 4 9.62 -2.73 3.45
CA VAL A 4 8.48 -2.82 2.52
C VAL A 4 8.29 -1.49 1.83
N SER A 5 8.35 -1.49 0.50
CA SER A 5 8.14 -0.29 -0.33
C SER A 5 6.67 -0.17 -0.70
N ILE A 6 6.08 1.03 -0.66
CA ILE A 6 4.67 1.27 -1.00
C ILE A 6 4.62 2.08 -2.30
N ILE A 7 4.07 1.48 -3.35
CA ILE A 7 4.06 2.05 -4.69
C ILE A 7 2.67 2.02 -5.31
N GLY A 8 2.45 2.83 -6.34
CA GLY A 8 1.18 2.89 -7.05
C GLY A 8 1.02 4.19 -7.83
N PRO A 9 0.07 4.22 -8.78
CA PRO A 9 -0.18 5.35 -9.66
C PRO A 9 -0.68 6.57 -8.88
N ARG A 10 -0.89 7.67 -9.58
CA ARG A 10 -1.47 8.87 -9.00
C ARG A 10 -2.84 8.57 -8.40
N SER A 11 -3.15 9.23 -7.29
CA SER A 11 -4.43 9.06 -6.59
C SER A 11 -4.70 7.66 -6.04
N SER A 12 -3.69 6.77 -5.98
CA SER A 12 -3.84 5.44 -5.38
C SER A 12 -4.06 5.45 -3.86
N GLY A 13 -3.84 6.59 -3.21
CA GLY A 13 -4.07 6.77 -1.77
C GLY A 13 -2.87 6.39 -0.90
N LYS A 14 -1.64 6.41 -1.43
CA LYS A 14 -0.40 6.12 -0.69
C LYS A 14 -0.25 6.99 0.57
N THR A 15 -0.26 8.31 0.43
CA THR A 15 -0.13 9.26 1.54
C THR A 15 -1.28 9.09 2.56
N THR A 16 -2.52 8.96 2.09
CA THR A 16 -3.69 8.71 2.96
C THR A 16 -3.55 7.40 3.73
N TYR A 17 -3.03 6.34 3.09
CA TYR A 17 -2.77 5.05 3.72
C TYR A 17 -1.69 5.17 4.80
N LEU A 18 -0.59 5.88 4.53
CA LEU A 18 0.47 6.13 5.53
C LEU A 18 -0.02 6.99 6.70
N ALA A 19 -0.83 8.01 6.43
CA ALA A 19 -1.49 8.82 7.45
C ALA A 19 -2.45 7.97 8.31
N ALA A 20 -3.23 7.08 7.71
CA ALA A 20 -4.08 6.17 8.48
C ALA A 20 -3.27 5.20 9.34
N LEU A 21 -2.14 4.68 8.85
CA LEU A 21 -1.24 3.84 9.66
C LEU A 21 -0.70 4.58 10.89
N SER A 22 -0.35 5.87 10.75
CA SER A 22 0.10 6.66 11.88
C SER A 22 -1.04 7.00 12.85
N TYR A 23 -2.19 7.47 12.33
CA TYR A 23 -3.35 7.87 13.13
C TYR A 23 -4.04 6.73 13.87
N TRP A 24 -4.06 5.52 13.29
CA TRP A 24 -4.70 4.35 13.90
C TRP A 24 -4.22 4.08 15.34
N GLN A 25 -2.99 4.49 15.68
CA GLN A 25 -2.43 4.33 17.03
C GLN A 25 -3.21 5.07 18.12
N ASN A 26 -3.84 6.20 17.79
CA ASN A 26 -4.27 7.20 18.77
C ASN A 26 -5.74 7.05 19.19
N ASP A 27 -6.63 6.49 18.35
CA ASP A 27 -8.08 6.47 18.62
C ASP A 27 -8.67 5.10 19.05
N GLY A 28 -7.81 4.12 19.34
CA GLY A 28 -8.11 3.04 20.32
C GLY A 28 -9.38 2.19 20.15
N ARG A 29 -10.08 2.21 19.01
CA ARG A 29 -11.35 1.49 18.82
C ARG A 29 -11.41 0.79 17.46
N GLN A 30 -10.75 -0.36 17.35
CA GLN A 30 -11.47 -1.64 17.30
C GLN A 30 -10.62 -2.82 16.81
N GLY A 31 -10.99 -3.98 17.35
CA GLY A 31 -10.66 -5.32 16.86
C GLY A 31 -11.23 -6.34 17.84
N LYS A 32 -12.50 -6.74 17.68
CA LYS A 32 -13.06 -7.89 18.41
C LYS A 32 -12.20 -9.12 18.06
N LYS A 33 -11.27 -9.49 18.94
CA LYS A 33 -10.38 -10.67 18.87
C LYS A 33 -9.20 -10.63 17.86
N GLY A 34 -8.83 -9.47 17.31
CA GLY A 34 -7.72 -9.34 16.36
C GLY A 34 -6.37 -9.00 17.03
N LYS A 35 -5.25 -9.40 16.40
CA LYS A 35 -3.85 -9.17 16.83
C LYS A 35 -3.65 -7.77 17.43
N LYS A 36 -2.98 -7.65 18.59
CA LYS A 36 -2.61 -6.33 19.12
C LYS A 36 -1.43 -5.80 18.30
N ILE A 37 -1.67 -4.71 17.56
CA ILE A 37 -0.67 -4.09 16.69
C ILE A 37 -0.37 -2.70 17.25
N LYS A 38 0.91 -2.42 17.49
CA LYS A 38 1.39 -1.09 17.85
C LYS A 38 2.26 -0.57 16.73
N ILE A 39 1.87 0.53 16.14
CA ILE A 39 2.65 1.21 15.11
C ILE A 39 3.49 2.27 15.85
N LYS A 40 4.66 2.65 15.33
CA LYS A 40 5.53 3.69 15.90
C LYS A 40 6.25 4.43 14.77
N PRO A 41 6.08 5.75 14.62
CA PRO A 41 6.93 6.54 13.72
C PRO A 41 8.41 6.42 14.11
N GLN A 42 9.31 6.27 13.14
CA GLN A 42 10.74 6.06 13.38
C GLN A 42 11.62 7.28 13.05
N ASN A 43 11.14 8.22 12.23
CA ASN A 43 11.88 9.42 11.81
C ASN A 43 11.03 10.70 11.94
N PRO A 44 11.64 11.91 11.81
CA PRO A 44 10.92 13.18 11.89
C PRO A 44 9.75 13.30 10.92
N GLU A 45 9.93 12.85 9.68
CA GLU A 45 8.92 12.94 8.60
C GLU A 45 7.67 12.13 8.96
N SER A 46 7.85 10.92 9.51
CA SER A 46 6.74 10.06 9.95
C SER A 46 6.04 10.59 11.20
N ARG A 47 6.76 11.32 12.06
CA ARG A 47 6.15 12.00 13.21
C ARG A 47 5.30 13.18 12.73
N GLY A 48 5.84 13.99 11.82
CA GLY A 48 5.07 15.07 11.18
C GLY A 48 3.83 14.55 10.46
N LEU A 49 3.94 13.43 9.73
CA LEU A 49 2.78 12.78 9.12
C LEU A 49 1.77 12.29 10.17
N ALA A 50 2.22 11.79 11.32
CA ALA A 50 1.33 11.38 12.41
C ALA A 50 0.57 12.57 13.03
N ASP A 51 1.25 13.70 13.20
CA ASP A 51 0.66 14.93 13.72
C ASP A 51 -0.41 15.49 12.77
N LEU A 52 -0.20 15.34 11.45
CA LEU A 52 -1.12 15.83 10.41
C LEU A 52 -2.17 14.82 9.98
N ALA A 53 -2.09 13.58 10.46
CA ALA A 53 -2.96 12.53 9.96
C ALA A 53 -4.43 12.76 10.27
N GLU A 54 -4.73 13.44 11.39
CA GLU A 54 -6.10 13.87 11.70
C GLU A 54 -6.62 14.86 10.65
N ASP A 55 -5.84 15.87 10.28
CA ASP A 55 -6.24 16.85 9.25
C ASP A 55 -6.41 16.19 7.87
N ILE A 56 -5.52 15.26 7.51
CA ILE A 56 -5.61 14.49 6.27
C ILE A 56 -6.91 13.67 6.23
N LEU A 57 -7.19 12.93 7.30
CA LEU A 57 -8.34 12.01 7.33
C LEU A 57 -9.66 12.75 7.53
N LEU A 58 -9.71 13.79 8.37
CA LEU A 58 -10.95 14.45 8.78
C LEU A 58 -11.29 15.69 7.94
N GLN A 59 -10.27 16.45 7.55
CA GLN A 59 -10.44 17.73 6.86
C GLN A 59 -10.09 17.62 5.37
N GLY A 60 -9.43 16.53 4.96
CA GLY A 60 -8.98 16.36 3.58
C GLY A 60 -7.89 17.33 3.23
N ALA A 61 -7.07 17.69 4.22
CA ALA A 61 -5.92 18.55 4.02
C ALA A 61 -5.11 18.00 2.84
N ASN A 62 -5.12 18.76 1.75
CA ASN A 62 -4.24 18.50 0.64
C ASN A 62 -2.85 18.89 1.11
N PHE A 63 -1.96 17.90 1.17
CA PHE A 63 -0.59 18.22 0.85
C PHE A 63 -0.57 18.68 -0.60
N ASP A 64 0.32 19.62 -0.92
CA ASP A 64 0.79 19.73 -2.30
C ASP A 64 0.99 18.28 -2.77
N PRO A 65 0.38 17.85 -3.90
CA PRO A 65 0.72 16.56 -4.47
C PRO A 65 2.25 16.46 -4.39
N THR A 66 2.82 15.26 -4.31
CA THR A 66 4.22 15.12 -4.68
C THR A 66 4.38 15.45 -6.19
N GLY A 67 3.81 16.55 -6.70
CA GLY A 67 4.53 17.68 -7.24
C GLY A 67 5.38 17.29 -8.42
N GLN A 68 4.91 17.72 -9.60
CA GLN A 68 5.68 17.85 -10.84
C GLN A 68 6.97 18.69 -10.70
N SER A 69 7.28 19.18 -9.49
CA SER A 69 8.45 19.97 -9.10
C SER A 69 9.50 19.21 -8.31
N VAL A 70 9.29 17.93 -7.94
CA VAL A 70 10.36 17.14 -7.30
C VAL A 70 11.37 16.75 -8.37
N MET A 71 12.43 17.55 -8.47
CA MET A 71 13.52 17.36 -9.42
C MET A 71 14.67 16.54 -8.82
N LEU A 72 14.71 16.42 -7.49
CA LEU A 72 15.81 15.82 -6.74
C LEU A 72 15.30 14.77 -5.74
N VAL A 73 16.05 13.68 -5.63
CA VAL A 73 15.78 12.56 -4.72
C VAL A 73 15.70 12.99 -3.25
N ASP A 74 16.50 13.99 -2.85
CA ASP A 74 16.59 14.47 -1.46
C ASP A 74 15.36 15.27 -1.01
N GLU A 75 14.49 15.67 -1.94
CA GLU A 75 13.26 16.41 -1.65
C GLU A 75 12.07 15.50 -1.35
N LEU A 76 12.21 14.18 -1.57
CA LEU A 76 11.13 13.22 -1.35
C LEU A 76 10.96 12.89 0.14
N PRO A 77 9.75 13.10 0.72
CA PRO A 77 9.47 12.65 2.07
C PRO A 77 9.66 11.13 2.17
N ARG A 78 10.53 10.70 3.09
CA ARG A 78 10.71 9.29 3.42
C ARG A 78 10.06 9.00 4.74
N TYR A 79 9.07 8.11 4.72
CA TYR A 79 8.40 7.65 5.93
C TYR A 79 8.97 6.32 6.39
N ALA A 80 9.06 6.13 7.69
CA ALA A 80 9.58 4.94 8.36
C ALA A 80 8.71 4.63 9.59
N PHE A 81 8.13 3.43 9.62
CA PHE A 81 7.28 2.95 10.70
C PHE A 81 7.77 1.61 11.24
N GLY A 82 7.72 1.45 12.56
CA GLY A 82 7.91 0.17 13.25
C GLY A 82 6.56 -0.38 13.69
N LEU A 83 6.19 -1.57 13.22
CA LEU A 83 4.95 -2.24 13.56
C LEU A 83 5.24 -3.45 14.45
N GLU A 84 4.86 -3.37 15.72
CA GLU A 84 4.90 -4.46 16.67
C GLU A 84 3.59 -5.26 16.59
N VAL A 85 3.66 -6.48 16.08
CA VAL A 85 2.52 -7.38 15.92
C VAL A 85 2.58 -8.49 16.97
N LYS A 86 1.54 -8.57 17.80
CA LYS A 86 1.38 -9.65 18.79
C LYS A 86 0.26 -10.60 18.35
N LYS A 87 0.63 -11.81 17.92
CA LYS A 87 -0.31 -12.85 17.47
C LYS A 87 -1.30 -13.23 18.57
N ASN A 88 -0.79 -13.54 19.76
CA ASN A 88 -1.58 -14.01 20.90
C ASN A 88 -1.00 -13.43 22.21
N PHE A 89 -1.73 -13.50 23.32
CA PHE A 89 -1.28 -12.95 24.61
C PHE A 89 0.09 -13.49 25.08
N PHE A 90 0.42 -14.74 24.71
CA PHE A 90 1.66 -15.42 25.09
C PHE A 90 2.79 -15.34 24.04
N SER A 91 2.54 -14.85 22.82
CA SER A 91 3.60 -14.77 21.80
C SER A 91 4.50 -13.56 22.05
N LYS A 92 5.81 -13.72 21.81
CA LYS A 92 6.72 -12.57 21.69
C LYS A 92 6.25 -11.66 20.53
N PRO A 93 6.26 -10.33 20.71
CA PRO A 93 5.97 -9.40 19.61
C PRO A 93 6.96 -9.59 18.46
N GLU A 94 6.46 -9.57 17.23
CA GLU A 94 7.27 -9.50 16.01
C GLU A 94 7.28 -8.05 15.53
N THR A 95 8.46 -7.49 15.23
CA THR A 95 8.59 -6.11 14.73
C THR A 95 8.83 -6.12 13.23
N ILE A 96 8.04 -5.33 12.50
CA ILE A 96 8.16 -5.10 11.06
C ILE A 96 8.56 -3.65 10.86
N TYR A 97 9.50 -3.41 9.94
CA TYR A 97 9.84 -2.05 9.52
C TYR A 97 9.24 -1.80 8.14
N VAL A 98 8.61 -0.64 7.98
CA VAL A 98 8.04 -0.19 6.71
C VAL A 98 8.71 1.11 6.39
N THR A 99 9.36 1.20 5.23
CA THR A 99 9.83 2.47 4.70
C THR A 99 9.13 2.76 3.38
N ALA A 100 8.59 3.96 3.24
CA ALA A 100 7.99 4.38 2.00
C ALA A 100 8.52 5.76 1.63
N GLY A 101 9.19 5.87 0.50
CA GLY A 101 9.28 7.14 -0.21
C GLY A 101 7.91 7.50 -0.75
N ASP A 102 7.46 8.74 -0.52
CA ASP A 102 6.19 9.22 -1.08
C ASP A 102 6.37 9.68 -2.52
N TYR A 103 6.73 8.74 -3.40
CA TYR A 103 6.98 9.03 -4.79
C TYR A 103 5.71 9.55 -5.50
N PRO A 104 5.87 10.54 -6.40
CA PRO A 104 4.82 10.94 -7.33
C PRO A 104 4.23 9.71 -8.03
N GLY A 105 2.93 9.70 -8.27
CA GLY A 105 2.29 8.61 -9.00
C GLY A 105 2.83 8.44 -10.41
N GLU A 106 3.29 9.55 -10.99
CA GLU A 106 3.94 9.67 -12.29
C GLU A 106 5.20 8.80 -12.39
N VAL A 107 5.95 8.61 -11.28
CA VAL A 107 7.13 7.73 -11.27
C VAL A 107 6.71 6.28 -11.53
N PHE A 108 5.61 5.83 -10.92
CA PHE A 108 5.03 4.50 -11.18
C PHE A 108 4.46 4.39 -12.59
N GLU A 109 3.83 5.45 -13.10
CA GLU A 109 3.26 5.47 -14.44
C GLU A 109 4.35 5.46 -15.53
N ASN A 110 5.50 6.07 -15.26
CA ASN A 110 6.63 6.17 -16.17
C ASN A 110 7.54 4.93 -16.21
N ILE A 111 7.27 3.90 -15.39
CA ILE A 111 7.97 2.61 -15.43
C ILE A 111 8.04 2.06 -16.87
N VAL A 112 7.01 2.31 -17.70
CA VAL A 112 6.93 1.84 -19.10
C VAL A 112 7.70 2.68 -20.11
N ASN A 113 8.04 3.94 -19.80
CA ASN A 113 8.55 4.94 -20.76
C ASN A 113 9.91 5.54 -20.35
N VAL A 114 10.68 4.84 -19.51
CA VAL A 114 11.91 5.36 -18.91
C VAL A 114 12.90 5.84 -19.97
N THR A 115 13.32 7.09 -19.83
CA THR A 115 14.56 7.61 -20.41
C THR A 115 15.69 7.34 -19.42
N ASP A 116 16.83 6.80 -19.90
CA ASP A 116 17.95 6.24 -19.11
C ASP A 116 18.69 7.20 -18.15
N ASN A 117 18.16 8.37 -17.77
CA ASN A 117 18.86 9.36 -16.94
C ASN A 117 17.96 10.14 -15.95
N ASP A 118 16.82 9.59 -15.50
CA ASP A 118 15.99 10.21 -14.46
C ASP A 118 16.42 9.74 -13.05
N PRO A 119 17.05 10.60 -12.22
CA PRO A 119 17.53 10.23 -10.89
C PRO A 119 16.42 9.82 -9.92
N VAL A 120 15.22 10.41 -10.05
CA VAL A 120 14.06 10.06 -9.20
C VAL A 120 13.59 8.65 -9.52
N HIS A 121 13.59 8.30 -10.82
CA HIS A 121 13.27 6.96 -11.26
C HIS A 121 14.34 5.95 -10.83
N GLU A 122 15.63 6.29 -10.90
CA GLU A 122 16.71 5.42 -10.42
C GLU A 122 16.57 5.13 -8.91
N GLU A 123 16.36 6.15 -8.08
CA GLU A 123 16.14 5.94 -6.65
C GLU A 123 14.91 5.10 -6.37
N PHE A 124 13.80 5.37 -7.07
CA PHE A 124 12.59 4.56 -6.95
C PHE A 124 12.87 3.08 -7.23
N MET A 125 13.67 2.77 -8.25
CA MET A 125 14.06 1.40 -8.58
C MET A 125 14.98 0.80 -7.51
N ASN A 126 15.92 1.56 -6.98
CA ASN A 126 16.78 1.13 -5.87
C ASN A 126 15.97 0.82 -4.60
N GLU A 127 14.95 1.63 -4.28
CA GLU A 127 14.04 1.38 -3.16
C GLU A 127 13.18 0.14 -3.40
N CYS A 128 12.73 -0.08 -4.64
CA CYS A 128 11.90 -1.24 -4.99
C CYS A 128 12.67 -2.56 -5.09
N PHE A 129 13.97 -2.54 -5.43
CA PHE A 129 14.70 -3.75 -5.80
C PHE A 129 15.98 -4.02 -5.02
N THR A 130 16.56 -3.06 -4.30
CA THR A 130 17.82 -3.28 -3.58
C THR A 130 17.59 -3.47 -2.08
N ASN A 131 16.87 -2.54 -1.44
CA ASN A 131 16.77 -2.47 0.02
C ASN A 131 15.39 -2.88 0.57
N THR A 132 14.73 -3.84 -0.07
CA THR A 132 13.35 -4.23 0.29
C THR A 132 13.08 -5.73 0.21
N ASN A 133 12.20 -6.20 1.09
CA ASN A 133 11.68 -7.56 1.11
C ASN A 133 10.51 -7.73 0.13
N GLY A 134 9.87 -6.63 -0.25
CA GLY A 134 8.74 -6.66 -1.15
C GLY A 134 8.01 -5.33 -1.26
N CYS A 135 7.14 -5.27 -2.25
CA CYS A 135 6.38 -4.07 -2.56
C CYS A 135 4.89 -4.29 -2.25
N LEU A 136 4.28 -3.33 -1.56
CA LEU A 136 2.85 -3.15 -1.53
C LEU A 136 2.46 -2.23 -2.70
N ILE A 137 1.74 -2.77 -3.67
CA ILE A 137 1.32 -2.07 -4.88
C ILE A 137 -0.15 -1.71 -4.74
N LEU A 138 -0.46 -0.43 -4.55
CA LEU A 138 -1.82 0.08 -4.41
C LEU A 138 -2.37 0.44 -5.78
N LEU A 139 -3.43 -0.25 -6.20
CA LEU A 139 -4.18 0.05 -7.42
C LEU A 139 -5.55 0.60 -7.05
N THR A 140 -6.09 1.52 -7.86
CA THR A 140 -7.40 2.16 -7.59
C THR A 140 -8.34 2.19 -8.77
N GLY A 141 -7.82 2.07 -10.00
CA GLY A 141 -8.64 2.20 -11.19
C GLY A 141 -9.17 0.85 -11.66
N TRP A 142 -10.43 0.86 -12.08
CA TRP A 142 -11.11 -0.25 -12.75
C TRP A 142 -11.93 0.23 -13.96
N GLU A 143 -11.76 1.50 -14.31
CA GLU A 143 -12.35 2.13 -15.47
C GLU A 143 -11.78 1.52 -16.75
N ALA A 144 -12.51 1.65 -17.86
CA ALA A 144 -12.10 1.11 -19.14
C ALA A 144 -10.68 1.58 -19.53
N GLY A 145 -9.83 0.64 -19.95
CA GLY A 145 -8.43 0.90 -20.32
C GLY A 145 -7.43 0.74 -19.17
N THR A 146 -7.88 0.77 -17.91
CA THR A 146 -6.99 0.65 -16.74
C THR A 146 -6.26 -0.68 -16.69
N ASP A 147 -6.93 -1.80 -17.00
CA ASP A 147 -6.30 -3.11 -17.04
C ASP A 147 -5.16 -3.19 -18.06
N ASN A 148 -5.32 -2.58 -19.24
CA ASN A 148 -4.23 -2.52 -20.22
C ASN A 148 -3.05 -1.67 -19.73
N PHE A 149 -3.34 -0.57 -19.05
CA PHE A 149 -2.32 0.28 -18.45
C PHE A 149 -1.54 -0.48 -17.38
N TYR A 150 -2.21 -1.03 -16.36
CA TYR A 150 -1.56 -1.78 -15.30
C TYR A 150 -0.84 -3.02 -15.85
N ASN A 151 -1.41 -3.72 -16.82
CA ASN A 151 -0.73 -4.85 -17.44
C ASN A 151 0.61 -4.46 -18.07
N ARG A 152 0.70 -3.31 -18.75
CA ARG A 152 1.97 -2.83 -19.31
C ARG A 152 2.97 -2.47 -18.21
N VAL A 153 2.52 -1.74 -17.18
CA VAL A 153 3.37 -1.35 -16.05
C VAL A 153 3.90 -2.59 -15.32
N MET A 154 3.04 -3.55 -15.01
CA MET A 154 3.44 -4.76 -14.27
C MET A 154 4.34 -5.66 -15.11
N ASN A 155 4.14 -5.78 -16.43
CA ASN A 155 5.08 -6.51 -17.28
C ASN A 155 6.50 -5.90 -17.19
N ARG A 156 6.59 -4.58 -17.34
CA ARG A 156 7.87 -3.88 -17.26
C ARG A 156 8.48 -3.95 -15.86
N PHE A 157 7.67 -3.82 -14.81
CA PHE A 157 8.13 -3.98 -13.43
C PHE A 157 8.73 -5.37 -13.19
N ILE A 158 8.11 -6.43 -13.72
CA ILE A 158 8.64 -7.80 -13.61
C ILE A 158 9.93 -7.96 -14.43
N ASP A 159 10.03 -7.38 -15.62
CA ASP A 159 11.28 -7.39 -16.41
C ASP A 159 12.43 -6.70 -15.64
N LEU A 160 12.11 -5.63 -14.91
CA LEU A 160 13.07 -4.95 -14.04
C LEU A 160 13.43 -5.81 -12.83
N MET A 161 12.46 -6.51 -12.20
CA MET A 161 12.76 -7.50 -11.17
C MET A 161 13.75 -8.56 -11.65
N ASP A 162 13.61 -9.05 -12.89
CA ASP A 162 14.54 -9.99 -13.51
C ASP A 162 15.93 -9.38 -13.68
N THR A 163 15.99 -8.13 -14.17
CA THR A 163 17.24 -7.38 -14.38
C THR A 163 18.02 -7.16 -13.08
N TYR A 164 17.31 -6.87 -11.98
CA TYR A 164 17.89 -6.71 -10.65
C TYR A 164 18.09 -8.05 -9.92
N GLY A 165 17.80 -9.18 -10.54
CA GLY A 165 17.98 -10.52 -9.97
C GLY A 165 17.02 -10.86 -8.82
N ARG A 166 15.89 -10.16 -8.72
CA ARG A 166 14.93 -10.22 -7.60
C ARG A 166 13.71 -11.11 -7.83
N SER A 167 13.58 -11.73 -9.00
CA SER A 167 12.39 -12.52 -9.38
C SER A 167 12.15 -13.79 -8.56
N LYS A 168 13.14 -14.22 -7.76
CA LYS A 168 13.05 -15.43 -6.93
C LYS A 168 12.75 -15.15 -5.46
N ASP A 169 12.77 -13.90 -5.02
CA ASP A 169 12.72 -13.56 -3.60
C ASP A 169 11.91 -12.30 -3.26
N LEU A 170 11.73 -11.36 -4.19
CA LEU A 170 10.92 -10.17 -3.96
C LEU A 170 9.43 -10.52 -3.95
N LYS A 171 8.75 -10.16 -2.86
CA LYS A 171 7.31 -10.40 -2.69
C LYS A 171 6.50 -9.20 -3.18
N LEU A 172 5.42 -9.45 -3.92
CA LEU A 172 4.46 -8.42 -4.32
C LEU A 172 3.11 -8.66 -3.63
N ALA A 173 2.70 -7.69 -2.82
CA ALA A 173 1.34 -7.59 -2.32
C ALA A 173 0.59 -6.61 -3.21
N VAL A 174 -0.28 -7.10 -4.07
CA VAL A 174 -1.03 -6.25 -5.01
C VAL A 174 -2.40 -6.00 -4.43
N ALA A 175 -2.69 -4.76 -4.06
CA ALA A 175 -3.91 -4.39 -3.36
C ALA A 175 -4.81 -3.51 -4.23
N MET A 176 -6.07 -3.93 -4.38
CA MET A 176 -7.12 -3.00 -4.76
C MET A 176 -7.39 -2.13 -3.54
N SER A 177 -7.11 -0.84 -3.66
CA SER A 177 -7.33 0.15 -2.61
C SER A 177 -8.64 0.89 -2.86
N LYS A 178 -9.05 1.74 -1.91
CA LYS A 178 -10.35 2.43 -1.93
C LYS A 178 -11.57 1.48 -2.05
N CYS A 179 -11.44 0.27 -1.50
CA CYS A 179 -12.47 -0.76 -1.60
C CYS A 179 -13.69 -0.52 -0.69
N GLU A 180 -13.78 0.62 0.00
CA GLU A 180 -15.03 1.08 0.62
C GLU A 180 -16.11 1.45 -0.39
N ARG A 181 -15.74 1.66 -1.66
CA ARG A 181 -16.66 1.96 -2.75
C ARG A 181 -17.65 0.81 -2.90
N GLY A 182 -18.95 1.12 -2.85
CA GLY A 182 -20.02 0.12 -2.72
C GLY A 182 -20.04 -0.91 -3.85
N GLU A 183 -19.55 -0.52 -5.03
CA GLU A 183 -19.45 -1.35 -6.23
C GLU A 183 -18.46 -2.51 -6.08
N ILE A 184 -17.38 -2.31 -5.31
CA ILE A 184 -16.30 -3.28 -5.15
C ILE A 184 -16.20 -3.84 -3.72
N TRP A 185 -16.96 -3.28 -2.78
CA TRP A 185 -17.02 -3.78 -1.40
C TRP A 185 -17.29 -5.29 -1.29
N PRO A 186 -18.20 -5.91 -2.06
CA PRO A 186 -18.43 -7.35 -1.99
C PRO A 186 -17.18 -8.18 -2.32
N GLY A 187 -16.38 -7.75 -3.30
CA GLY A 187 -15.20 -8.47 -3.78
C GLY A 187 -14.01 -8.45 -2.83
N ARG A 188 -14.11 -7.75 -1.69
CA ARG A 188 -13.02 -7.72 -0.69
C ARG A 188 -12.73 -9.07 -0.02
N ILE A 189 -13.68 -10.02 -0.10
CA ILE A 189 -13.57 -11.33 0.56
C ILE A 189 -12.58 -12.21 -0.22
N ASP A 190 -12.74 -12.28 -1.54
CA ASP A 190 -11.81 -12.93 -2.45
C ASP A 190 -11.34 -11.91 -3.51
N PRO A 191 -10.39 -11.02 -3.14
CA PRO A 191 -9.97 -9.93 -4.01
C PRO A 191 -9.42 -10.44 -5.33
N GLU A 192 -8.73 -11.57 -5.34
CA GLU A 192 -8.15 -12.10 -6.56
C GLU A 192 -9.22 -12.44 -7.60
N THR A 193 -10.24 -13.20 -7.21
CA THR A 193 -11.30 -13.59 -8.15
C THR A 193 -12.28 -12.44 -8.39
N ASP A 194 -12.76 -11.81 -7.31
CA ASP A 194 -13.92 -10.91 -7.39
C ASP A 194 -13.55 -9.45 -7.69
N LEU A 195 -12.27 -9.06 -7.56
CA LEU A 195 -11.80 -7.73 -7.96
C LEU A 195 -10.84 -7.80 -9.14
N PHE A 196 -9.73 -8.52 -8.98
CA PHE A 196 -8.72 -8.58 -10.02
C PHE A 196 -9.19 -9.40 -11.23
N GLY A 197 -9.82 -10.56 -11.02
CA GLY A 197 -10.37 -11.38 -12.10
C GLY A 197 -11.52 -10.72 -12.86
N VAL A 198 -12.28 -9.84 -12.21
CA VAL A 198 -13.41 -9.11 -12.81
C VAL A 198 -12.92 -7.84 -13.53
N HIS A 199 -12.10 -7.02 -12.87
CA HIS A 199 -11.79 -5.66 -13.34
C HIS A 199 -10.41 -5.53 -13.98
N LEU A 200 -9.45 -6.38 -13.59
CA LEU A 200 -8.04 -6.29 -13.99
C LEU A 200 -7.52 -7.64 -14.51
N ARG A 201 -8.33 -8.32 -15.34
CA ARG A 201 -8.11 -9.72 -15.73
C ARG A 201 -6.75 -9.95 -16.40
N ARG A 202 -6.33 -9.05 -17.31
CA ARG A 202 -5.03 -9.18 -18.00
C ARG A 202 -3.89 -8.98 -17.02
N THR A 203 -3.98 -7.96 -16.17
CA THR A 203 -2.99 -7.70 -15.13
C THR A 203 -2.87 -8.88 -14.16
N GLN A 204 -4.00 -9.43 -13.70
CA GLN A 204 -4.03 -10.61 -12.83
C GLN A 204 -3.36 -11.81 -13.48
N GLN A 205 -3.71 -12.11 -14.75
CA GLN A 205 -3.15 -13.22 -15.51
C GLN A 205 -1.63 -13.07 -15.65
N THR A 206 -1.14 -11.90 -16.09
CA THR A 206 0.29 -11.62 -16.20
C THR A 206 1.03 -11.87 -14.88
N LEU A 207 0.50 -11.35 -13.77
CA LEU A 207 1.11 -11.52 -12.46
C LEU A 207 1.18 -12.99 -12.07
N ARG A 208 0.09 -13.75 -12.27
CA ARG A 208 0.02 -15.17 -11.94
C ARG A 208 0.90 -16.07 -12.80
N GLU A 209 1.04 -15.74 -14.08
CA GLU A 209 1.87 -16.50 -15.02
C GLU A 209 3.36 -16.25 -14.79
N ARG A 210 3.74 -15.03 -14.38
CA ARG A 210 5.14 -14.61 -14.29
C ARG A 210 5.72 -14.61 -12.88
N ILE A 211 4.89 -14.62 -11.84
CA ILE A 211 5.36 -14.60 -10.44
C ILE A 211 4.86 -15.84 -9.69
N SER A 212 5.79 -16.49 -9.00
CA SER A 212 5.47 -17.63 -8.13
C SER A 212 4.35 -17.28 -7.13
N PRO A 213 3.35 -18.17 -6.91
CA PRO A 213 2.33 -17.97 -5.89
C PRO A 213 2.87 -17.74 -4.47
N ARG A 214 4.12 -18.13 -4.19
CA ARG A 214 4.79 -17.87 -2.90
C ARG A 214 5.19 -16.41 -2.72
N HIS A 215 5.34 -15.67 -3.82
CA HIS A 215 5.83 -14.29 -3.86
C HIS A 215 4.77 -13.32 -4.37
N LEU A 216 3.54 -13.77 -4.60
CA LEU A 216 2.43 -12.94 -5.06
C LEU A 216 1.17 -13.19 -4.24
N GLN A 217 0.62 -12.13 -3.66
CA GLN A 217 -0.69 -12.18 -3.01
C GLN A 217 -1.53 -10.94 -3.32
N PHE A 218 -2.81 -11.17 -3.58
CA PHE A 218 -3.79 -10.13 -3.84
C PHE A 218 -4.53 -9.75 -2.57
N PHE A 219 -4.79 -8.45 -2.41
CA PHE A 219 -5.51 -7.90 -1.26
C PHE A 219 -6.59 -6.92 -1.71
N ALA A 220 -7.59 -6.75 -0.87
CA ALA A 220 -8.46 -5.57 -0.88
C ALA A 220 -8.20 -4.79 0.39
N LEU A 221 -8.11 -3.47 0.29
CA LEU A 221 -7.97 -2.60 1.45
C LEU A 221 -8.78 -1.32 1.31
N SER A 222 -9.11 -0.73 2.46
CA SER A 222 -9.68 0.60 2.52
C SER A 222 -9.12 1.34 3.72
N THR A 223 -8.72 2.58 3.44
CA THR A 223 -8.24 3.55 4.42
C THR A 223 -9.38 4.21 5.20
N PHE A 224 -10.56 4.37 4.60
CA PHE A 224 -11.71 4.97 5.27
C PHE A 224 -12.68 3.93 5.85
N GLY A 225 -12.78 2.76 5.21
CA GLY A 225 -13.73 1.72 5.58
C GLY A 225 -15.18 2.08 5.27
N VAL A 226 -16.10 1.34 5.86
CA VAL A 226 -17.56 1.54 5.74
C VAL A 226 -18.16 1.98 7.07
N LEU A 227 -19.37 2.54 7.05
CA LEU A 227 -20.04 3.02 8.26
C LEU A 227 -20.35 1.89 9.27
N GLY A 228 -20.45 0.65 8.82
CA GLY A 228 -20.46 -0.51 9.70
C GLY A 228 -20.76 -1.82 9.00
N ARG A 229 -20.75 -2.92 9.76
CA ARG A 229 -20.99 -4.27 9.21
C ARG A 229 -22.36 -4.41 8.52
N ASN A 230 -23.38 -3.78 9.08
CA ASN A 230 -24.75 -3.78 8.54
C ASN A 230 -25.07 -2.49 7.76
N ASP A 231 -24.08 -1.61 7.59
CA ASP A 231 -24.18 -0.37 6.84
C ASP A 231 -22.93 -0.24 5.94
N PRO A 232 -22.91 -0.96 4.81
CA PRO A 232 -21.75 -1.05 3.93
C PRO A 232 -21.54 0.22 3.09
N ARG A 233 -22.25 1.32 3.41
CA ARG A 233 -22.01 2.60 2.74
C ARG A 233 -20.59 3.07 3.05
N PRO A 234 -19.86 3.65 2.08
CA PRO A 234 -18.53 4.18 2.30
C PRO A 234 -18.51 5.15 3.49
N ASN A 235 -17.56 4.98 4.41
CA ASN A 235 -17.25 5.99 5.43
C ASN A 235 -16.36 7.10 4.84
N ARG A 236 -16.67 7.49 3.61
CA ARG A 236 -15.91 8.45 2.81
C ARG A 236 -16.87 9.49 2.27
N GLU A 237 -16.41 10.73 2.23
CA GLU A 237 -17.05 11.83 1.55
C GLU A 237 -16.03 12.48 0.60
N ASP A 238 -16.44 12.69 -0.65
CA ASP A 238 -15.63 13.43 -1.60
C ASP A 238 -15.98 14.91 -1.49
N ARG A 239 -14.94 15.73 -1.31
CA ARG A 239 -15.04 17.18 -1.12
C ARG A 239 -14.12 17.87 -2.11
N VAL A 240 -14.36 19.16 -2.33
CA VAL A 240 -13.40 20.05 -2.99
C VAL A 240 -12.73 20.86 -1.90
N VAL A 241 -11.44 20.65 -1.69
CA VAL A 241 -10.63 21.35 -0.69
C VAL A 241 -9.65 22.23 -1.45
N GLN A 242 -9.76 23.55 -1.27
CA GLN A 242 -8.92 24.54 -1.97
C GLN A 242 -8.95 24.42 -3.51
N GLY A 243 -10.10 24.01 -4.07
CA GLY A 243 -10.28 23.86 -5.52
C GLY A 243 -9.92 22.49 -6.09
N GLU A 244 -9.35 21.60 -5.27
CA GLU A 244 -8.90 20.27 -5.67
C GLU A 244 -9.81 19.16 -5.09
N PRO A 245 -10.10 18.08 -5.84
CA PRO A 245 -10.83 16.93 -5.32
C PRO A 245 -10.05 16.24 -4.20
N SER A 246 -10.70 16.05 -3.05
CA SER A 246 -10.16 15.36 -1.88
C SER A 246 -11.19 14.39 -1.31
N SER A 247 -10.72 13.36 -0.60
CA SER A 247 -11.58 12.38 0.06
C SER A 247 -11.33 12.42 1.55
N VAL A 248 -12.40 12.53 2.33
CA VAL A 248 -12.34 12.62 3.80
C VAL A 248 -13.20 11.57 4.45
N LEU A 249 -12.95 11.34 5.73
CA LEU A 249 -13.74 10.46 6.57
C LEU A 249 -15.12 11.08 6.84
N ARG A 250 -16.19 10.32 6.56
CA ARG A 250 -17.57 10.82 6.71
C ARG A 250 -18.03 10.87 8.17
N ASP A 251 -17.72 9.83 8.93
CA ASP A 251 -18.10 9.63 10.32
C ASP A 251 -16.90 9.08 11.10
N PRO A 252 -16.12 9.96 11.75
CA PRO A 252 -14.92 9.57 12.48
C PRO A 252 -15.19 8.61 13.64
N ALA A 253 -16.34 8.73 14.29
CA ALA A 253 -16.73 7.85 15.39
C ALA A 253 -16.98 6.40 14.93
N LYS A 254 -17.17 6.19 13.62
CA LYS A 254 -17.34 4.87 13.00
C LYS A 254 -16.15 4.46 12.14
N TRP A 255 -15.00 5.12 12.27
CA TRP A 255 -13.83 4.81 11.47
C TRP A 255 -13.37 3.37 11.69
N GLN A 256 -13.42 2.58 10.62
CA GLN A 256 -13.03 1.16 10.63
C GLN A 256 -12.36 0.82 9.30
N PRO A 257 -11.10 1.24 9.09
CA PRO A 257 -10.35 0.78 7.94
C PRO A 257 -10.12 -0.73 8.03
N TYR A 258 -9.74 -1.34 6.93
CA TYR A 258 -9.45 -2.77 6.91
C TYR A 258 -8.27 -3.08 6.02
N ASN A 259 -7.60 -4.18 6.37
CA ASN A 259 -6.39 -4.67 5.70
C ASN A 259 -5.27 -3.63 5.57
N LEU A 260 -5.17 -2.68 6.51
CA LEU A 260 -4.00 -1.79 6.56
C LEU A 260 -2.72 -2.54 6.90
N ILE A 261 -2.79 -3.58 7.75
CA ILE A 261 -1.59 -4.23 8.28
C ILE A 261 -1.30 -5.59 7.63
N GLU A 262 -2.33 -6.34 7.25
CA GLU A 262 -2.15 -7.72 6.76
C GLU A 262 -1.23 -7.83 5.53
N PRO A 263 -1.30 -6.93 4.52
CA PRO A 263 -0.36 -6.94 3.39
C PRO A 263 1.10 -6.73 3.83
N LEU A 264 1.35 -5.75 4.71
CA LEU A 264 2.68 -5.47 5.27
C LEU A 264 3.21 -6.66 6.07
N TYR A 265 2.32 -7.26 6.85
CA TYR A 265 2.62 -8.43 7.66
C TYR A 265 2.99 -9.63 6.80
N TRP A 266 2.28 -9.88 5.70
CA TRP A 266 2.61 -10.94 4.74
C TRP A 266 3.96 -10.72 4.05
N LEU A 267 4.23 -9.48 3.60
CA LEU A 267 5.50 -9.11 2.96
C LEU A 267 6.71 -9.31 3.88
N SER A 268 6.53 -9.02 5.18
CA SER A 268 7.61 -9.12 6.16
C SER A 268 8.03 -10.54 6.53
N ARG A 269 7.17 -11.54 6.25
CA ARG A 269 7.43 -12.92 6.65
C ARG A 269 8.40 -13.58 5.70
N GLU A 270 9.39 -14.27 6.24
CA GLU A 270 10.21 -15.20 5.45
C GLU A 270 9.39 -16.42 5.02
N ASP A 271 9.80 -17.06 3.93
CA ASP A 271 9.17 -18.29 3.45
C ASP A 271 9.32 -19.40 4.50
N GLU A 272 8.18 -19.94 4.98
CA GLU A 272 8.11 -20.95 6.05
C GLU A 272 8.91 -22.25 5.79
N GLN A 273 9.40 -22.46 4.55
CA GLN A 273 10.27 -23.59 4.21
C GLN A 273 11.75 -23.38 4.57
N LYS A 274 12.27 -22.15 4.62
CA LYS A 274 13.66 -21.88 5.06
C LYS A 274 13.86 -22.20 6.55
N THR A 275 12.84 -21.93 7.36
CA THR A 275 12.86 -22.20 8.81
C THR A 275 12.80 -23.68 9.18
N ARG A 276 12.34 -24.56 8.28
CA ARG A 276 12.37 -26.01 8.49
C ARG A 276 13.69 -26.67 8.07
N LYS A 277 14.43 -26.09 7.12
CA LYS A 277 15.73 -26.63 6.68
C LYS A 277 16.92 -26.21 7.56
N GLY A 278 16.76 -25.20 8.43
CA GLY A 278 17.78 -24.80 9.41
C GLY A 278 17.63 -25.44 10.79
N LYS A 279 16.72 -26.42 10.95
CA LYS A 279 16.46 -27.16 12.20
C LYS A 279 16.63 -28.68 12.04
N SER A 280 17.22 -29.14 10.94
CA SER A 280 17.58 -30.54 10.72
C SER A 280 19.08 -30.71 10.71
#